data_AF-A0A956B4B3-F1
#
_entry.id   AF-A0A956B4B3-F1
#
_cell.length_a   1.000
_cell.length_b   1.000
_cell.length_c   1.000
_cell.angle_alpha   90.00
_cell.angle_beta   90.00
_cell.angle_gamma   90.00
#
_symmetry.space_group_name_H-M   'P 1'
#
loop_
_entity.id
_entity.type
_entity.pdbx_description
1 polymer ?
#
loop_
_entity_poly.entity_id
_entity_poly.type
_entity_poly.pdbx_seq_one_letter_code
_entity_poly.pdbx_strand_id
1 'polypeptide(L)'
;MTVVEKAFAYFTHQHCVLVFEQPDHPAAGIQVPAGTIHPAEPPEEAAIREAREESGLYAFGPATFLGRRLFDPRPFGKQVVTSSICPVSRTSSMAAQ
;
A
#
# COMPACT_ATOMS: atom_id res chain seq x y z
N MET A 1 9.68 -13.19 18.32
CA MET A 1 8.80 -12.09 17.87
C MET A 1 9.11 -11.85 16.42
N THR A 2 8.30 -12.38 15.50
CA THR A 2 8.49 -12.21 14.06
C THR A 2 7.89 -10.87 13.65
N VAL A 3 8.74 -9.97 13.16
CA VAL A 3 8.31 -8.71 12.53
C VAL A 3 8.00 -9.04 11.08
N VAL A 4 6.79 -8.72 10.64
CA VAL A 4 6.40 -8.80 9.23
C VAL A 4 6.58 -7.43 8.62
N GLU A 5 7.29 -7.34 7.50
CA GLU A 5 7.41 -6.08 6.78
C GLU A 5 6.21 -5.87 5.87
N LYS A 6 5.63 -4.66 5.89
CA LYS A 6 4.55 -4.28 4.99
C LYS A 6 4.84 -2.95 4.29
N ALA A 7 4.44 -2.89 3.03
CA ALA A 7 4.40 -1.65 2.28
C ALA A 7 3.01 -1.03 2.41
N PHE A 8 2.93 0.28 2.64
CA PHE A 8 1.69 1.06 2.57
C PHE A 8 1.89 2.17 1.56
N ALA A 9 0.99 2.28 0.60
CA ALA A 9 1.18 3.15 -0.54
C ALA A 9 0.07 4.20 -0.64
N TYR A 10 0.46 5.48 -0.70
CA TYR A 10 -0.46 6.59 -0.90
C TYR A 10 -0.35 7.05 -2.35
N PHE A 11 -1.21 6.50 -3.22
CA PHE A 11 -1.30 6.96 -4.60
C PHE A 11 -2.16 8.21 -4.66
N THR A 12 -1.56 9.30 -5.15
CA THR A 12 -2.26 10.58 -5.27
C THR A 12 -2.57 10.89 -6.72
N HIS A 13 -3.77 11.41 -6.98
CA HIS A 13 -4.13 12.02 -8.25
C HIS A 13 -4.82 13.34 -7.98
N GLN A 14 -4.15 14.45 -8.31
CA GLN A 14 -4.59 15.80 -7.94
C GLN A 14 -4.83 15.91 -6.42
N HIS A 15 -6.08 16.10 -6.00
CA HIS A 15 -6.49 16.23 -4.60
C HIS A 15 -7.10 14.95 -4.02
N CYS A 16 -7.01 13.83 -4.75
CA CYS A 16 -7.57 12.54 -4.37
C CYS A 16 -6.48 11.54 -3.99
N VAL A 17 -6.81 10.63 -3.07
CA VAL A 17 -5.97 9.47 -2.73
C VAL A 17 -6.72 8.19 -3.05
N LEU A 18 -6.00 7.18 -3.53
CA LEU A 18 -6.57 5.85 -3.80
C LEU A 18 -6.80 5.09 -2.50
N VAL A 19 -8.01 4.62 -2.29
CA VAL A 19 -8.42 3.80 -1.14
C VAL A 19 -9.36 2.67 -1.58
N PHE A 20 -9.46 1.63 -0.77
CA PHE A 20 -10.35 0.48 -0.96
C PHE A 20 -11.15 0.18 0.30
N GLU A 21 -12.29 -0.45 0.10
CA GLU A 21 -13.01 -1.20 1.13
C GLU A 21 -12.91 -2.69 0.76
N GLN A 22 -12.73 -3.56 1.76
CA GLN A 22 -12.71 -5.01 1.55
C GLN A 22 -14.10 -5.58 1.85
N PRO A 23 -14.87 -6.04 0.84
CA PRO A 23 -16.24 -6.52 1.07
C PRO A 23 -16.32 -7.68 2.06
N ASP A 24 -15.30 -8.57 2.03
CA ASP A 24 -15.22 -9.73 2.92
C ASP A 24 -14.73 -9.38 4.33
N HIS A 25 -14.20 -8.17 4.54
CA HIS A 25 -13.63 -7.73 5.80
C HIS A 25 -14.05 -6.28 6.15
N PRO A 26 -15.36 -6.00 6.32
CA PRO A 26 -15.87 -4.64 6.53
C PRO A 26 -15.32 -3.98 7.81
N ALA A 27 -15.00 -4.76 8.84
CA ALA A 27 -14.37 -4.27 10.07
C ALA A 27 -12.96 -3.69 9.86
N ALA A 28 -12.33 -3.97 8.71
CA ALA A 28 -11.03 -3.43 8.35
C ALA A 28 -11.08 -1.94 7.96
N GLY A 29 -12.29 -1.42 7.68
CA GLY A 29 -12.53 -0.03 7.29
C GLY A 29 -11.93 0.31 5.92
N ILE A 30 -11.81 1.62 5.67
CA ILE A 30 -11.16 2.16 4.47
C ILE A 30 -9.65 1.96 4.59
N GLN A 31 -9.04 1.36 3.56
CA GLN A 31 -7.61 1.08 3.50
C GLN A 31 -6.96 1.72 2.28
N VAL A 32 -5.67 2.00 2.40
CA VAL A 32 -4.80 2.26 1.25
C VAL A 32 -4.22 0.94 0.76
N PRO A 33 -3.75 0.84 -0.50
CA PRO A 33 -3.06 -0.36 -0.95
C PRO A 33 -1.90 -0.70 -0.01
N ALA A 34 -1.91 -1.92 0.50
CA ALA A 34 -0.94 -2.35 1.48
C ALA A 34 -0.79 -3.86 1.52
N GLY A 35 0.45 -4.33 1.56
CA GLY A 35 0.71 -5.76 1.60
C GLY A 35 2.10 -6.10 2.08
N THR A 36 2.42 -7.38 2.00
CA THR A 36 3.63 -7.91 2.63
C THR A 36 4.82 -7.66 1.72
N ILE A 37 5.92 -7.16 2.28
CA ILE A 37 7.18 -7.02 1.56
C ILE A 37 7.83 -8.40 1.50
N HIS A 38 8.16 -8.88 0.30
CA HIS A 38 8.86 -10.14 0.13
C HIS A 38 10.35 -10.04 0.51
N PRO A 39 11.00 -11.16 0.85
CA PRO A 39 12.44 -11.15 1.14
C PRO A 39 13.24 -10.51 -0.01
N ALA A 40 14.11 -9.55 0.33
CA ALA A 40 14.92 -8.76 -0.60
C ALA A 40 14.14 -7.86 -1.58
N GLU A 41 12.83 -7.68 -1.41
CA GLU A 41 12.03 -6.74 -2.18
C GLU A 41 12.14 -5.32 -1.59
N PRO A 42 12.48 -4.29 -2.38
CA PRO A 42 12.41 -2.91 -1.93
C PRO A 42 10.97 -2.51 -1.57
N PRO A 43 10.74 -1.72 -0.52
CA PRO A 43 9.40 -1.29 -0.13
C PRO A 43 8.62 -0.56 -1.24
N GLU A 44 9.31 0.18 -2.10
CA GLU A 44 8.76 0.88 -3.24
C GLU A 44 8.21 -0.10 -4.30
N GLU A 45 8.93 -1.18 -4.56
CA GLU A 45 8.51 -2.22 -5.50
C GLU A 45 7.32 -3.01 -4.95
N ALA A 46 7.38 -3.37 -3.65
CA ALA A 46 6.26 -4.00 -2.96
C ALA A 46 5.00 -3.12 -3.02
N ALA A 47 5.12 -1.82 -2.76
CA ALA A 47 4.01 -0.85 -2.84
C ALA A 47 3.36 -0.82 -4.24
N ILE A 48 4.17 -0.79 -5.31
CA ILE A 48 3.66 -0.78 -6.69
C ILE A 48 3.01 -2.13 -7.04
N ARG A 49 3.61 -3.25 -6.62
CA ARG A 49 3.09 -4.60 -6.85
C ARG A 49 1.71 -4.78 -6.20
N GLU A 50 1.60 -4.51 -4.90
CA GLU A 50 0.35 -4.63 -4.14
C GLU A 50 -0.75 -3.74 -4.73
N ALA A 51 -0.40 -2.51 -5.12
CA ALA A 51 -1.37 -1.63 -5.77
C ALA A 51 -1.89 -2.18 -7.10
N ARG A 52 -1.05 -2.85 -7.90
CA ARG A 52 -1.49 -3.50 -9.14
C ARG A 52 -2.44 -4.66 -8.84
N GLU A 53 -2.09 -5.49 -7.86
CA GLU A 53 -2.87 -6.66 -7.47
C GLU A 53 -4.25 -6.27 -6.91
N GLU A 54 -4.32 -5.28 -6.03
CA GLU A 54 -5.56 -4.88 -5.37
C GLU A 54 -6.43 -3.94 -6.21
N SER A 55 -5.82 -3.07 -7.02
CA SER A 55 -6.56 -2.05 -7.78
C SER A 55 -6.82 -2.39 -9.24
N GLY A 56 -6.07 -3.33 -9.81
CA GLY A 56 -6.06 -3.62 -11.25
C GLY A 56 -5.47 -2.49 -12.13
N LEU A 57 -4.92 -1.43 -11.53
CA LEU A 57 -4.32 -0.31 -12.25
C LEU A 57 -2.82 -0.54 -12.44
N TYR A 58 -2.28 -0.12 -13.59
CA TYR A 58 -0.86 -0.31 -13.92
C TYR A 58 -0.08 0.98 -14.15
N ALA A 59 -0.79 2.09 -14.39
CA ALA A 59 -0.22 3.41 -14.68
C ALA A 59 0.18 4.14 -13.37
N PHE A 60 1.26 3.68 -12.77
CA PHE A 60 1.86 4.25 -11.57
C PHE A 60 3.23 4.87 -11.91
N GLY A 61 3.50 6.07 -11.38
CA GLY A 61 4.85 6.62 -11.36
C GLY A 61 5.76 5.88 -10.36
N PRO A 62 7.03 6.28 -10.24
CA PRO A 62 7.91 5.71 -9.23
C PRO A 62 7.39 6.01 -7.82
N ALA A 63 7.42 5.00 -6.95
CA ALA A 63 7.24 5.15 -5.52
C ALA A 63 8.52 5.75 -4.90
N THR A 64 8.34 6.60 -3.89
CA THR A 64 9.45 7.16 -3.10
C THR A 64 9.27 6.80 -1.64
N PHE A 65 10.27 6.27 -0.95
CA PHE A 65 10.13 6.02 0.47
C PHE A 65 9.96 7.33 1.29
N LEU A 66 8.86 7.44 2.05
CA LEU A 66 8.53 8.56 2.95
C LEU A 66 8.93 8.30 4.40
N GLY A 67 9.02 7.04 4.82
CA GLY A 67 9.37 6.72 6.19
C GLY A 67 8.91 5.34 6.62
N ARG A 68 9.42 4.93 7.79
CA ARG A 68 9.19 3.63 8.40
C ARG A 68 8.66 3.78 9.81
N ARG A 69 7.59 3.06 10.15
CA ARG A 69 7.05 3.00 11.51
C ARG A 69 6.84 1.56 11.97
N LEU A 70 7.18 1.29 13.23
CA LEU A 70 6.74 0.09 13.92
C LEU A 70 5.29 0.28 14.36
N PHE A 71 4.41 -0.56 13.83
CA PHE A 71 3.02 -0.63 14.22
C PHE A 71 2.81 -1.90 15.04
N ASP A 72 2.07 -1.76 16.14
CA ASP A 72 1.61 -2.88 16.95
C ASP A 72 0.16 -3.19 16.60
N PRO A 73 -0.10 -4.17 15.71
CA PRO A 73 -1.44 -4.52 15.31
C PRO A 73 -2.04 -5.62 16.19
N ARG A 74 -1.46 -5.93 17.36
CA ARG A 74 -2.06 -6.87 18.32
C ARG A 74 -3.49 -6.50 18.70
N PRO A 75 -3.87 -5.21 18.85
CA PRO A 75 -5.27 -4.83 19.05
C PRO A 75 -6.22 -5.25 17.92
N PHE A 76 -5.68 -5.51 16.71
CA PHE A 76 -6.41 -5.95 15.52
C PHE A 76 -6.13 -7.43 15.18
N GLY A 77 -5.49 -8.19 16.09
CA GLY A 77 -5.19 -9.60 15.91
C GLY A 77 -4.10 -9.93 14.88
N LYS A 78 -3.26 -8.97 14.45
CA LYS A 78 -2.19 -9.21 13.45
C LYS A 78 -0.78 -9.15 14.09
N GLN A 79 0.24 -9.61 13.35
CA GLN A 79 1.67 -9.57 13.76
C GLN A 79 2.33 -8.21 13.47
N VAL A 80 3.36 -7.81 14.25
CA VAL A 80 4.03 -6.49 14.18
C VAL A 80 4.41 -6.11 12.76
N VAL A 81 4.03 -4.88 12.37
CA VAL A 81 4.16 -4.38 11.00
C VAL A 81 5.15 -3.23 10.94
N THR A 82 6.17 -3.37 10.10
CA THR A 82 6.94 -2.24 9.61
C THR A 82 6.16 -1.59 8.48
N SER A 83 5.77 -0.32 8.59
CA SER A 83 5.03 0.40 7.52
C SER A 83 5.96 1.32 6.76
N SER A 84 6.26 0.99 5.51
CA SER A 84 6.99 1.87 4.58
C SER A 84 5.99 2.66 3.75
N ILE A 85 5.99 3.99 3.90
CA ILE A 85 5.04 4.88 3.22
C ILE A 85 5.64 5.27 1.86
N CYS A 86 4.90 5.17 0.76
CA CYS A 86 5.36 5.66 -0.55
C CYS A 86 4.32 6.55 -1.24
N PRO A 87 4.63 7.79 -1.64
CA PRO A 87 3.80 8.60 -2.50
C PRO A 87 4.08 8.19 -3.93
N VAL A 88 3.02 8.03 -4.71
CA VAL A 88 3.12 7.76 -6.13
C VAL A 88 2.26 8.78 -6.87
N SER A 89 2.92 9.56 -7.73
CA SER A 89 2.26 10.48 -8.65
C SER A 89 1.85 9.73 -9.92
N ARG A 90 0.58 9.85 -10.34
CA ARG A 90 0.16 9.35 -11.66
C ARG A 90 0.73 10.20 -12.80
N THR A 91 1.15 9.53 -13.87
CA THR A 91 1.31 10.15 -15.19
C THR A 91 -0.06 10.33 -15.85
N SER A 92 -0.23 11.45 -16.55
CA SER A 92 -1.47 11.93 -17.13
C SER A 92 -1.97 11.06 -18.30
N SER A 93 -2.86 10.09 -18.05
CA SER A 93 -3.93 9.66 -18.97
C SER A 93 -4.71 8.48 -18.37
N MET A 94 -5.98 8.70 -18.01
CA MET A 94 -6.93 7.63 -17.70
C MET A 94 -7.90 7.47 -18.88
N ALA A 95 -7.71 6.40 -19.64
CA ALA A 95 -8.84 5.66 -20.16
C ALA A 95 -8.78 4.29 -19.47
N ALA A 96 -9.68 4.07 -18.50
CA ALA A 96 -10.00 2.71 -18.08
C ALA A 96 -10.67 2.03 -19.28
N GLN A 97 -10.18 0.85 -19.67
CA GLN A 97 -10.88 -0.03 -20.59
C GLN A 97 -11.99 -0.76 -19.83
#